data_AF-A0A6S7G9T9-F1
#
_entry.id   AF-A0A6S7G9T9-F1
#
_cell.length_a   1.000
_cell.length_b   1.000
_cell.length_c   1.000
_cell.angle_alpha   90.00
_cell.angle_beta   90.00
_cell.angle_gamma   90.00
#
_symmetry.space_group_name_H-M   'P 1'
#
loop_
_entity.id
_entity.type
_entity.pdbx_description
1 polymer ?
#
loop_
_entity_poly.entity_id
_entity_poly.type
_entity_poly.pdbx_seq_one_letter_code
_entity_poly.pdbx_strand_id
1 'polypeptide(L)'
;MLMLTGTPIQNNLLELMSLLSFVMPDMFAERIEGIKLLFGDNKVKQNKETAYQKEKVIQAKRIMEPFVLRRVKTDVLGNILPEKYEHCVECDVPSRQRKVYDKTFASFSQIVHSGEARLKGAGVLVELRKAANHSLLIRNYYTDDMLSEMAQKYCKDTSHRDSEVNLVFEDMQVMSDFELSRLCLQERCLKDFHLPHELIMDSGKFLYLDSVLPKMKEKGDRILLFNQFVMTMDILEVYLQTRGHKYLRLDGSVSTQ
;
A
#
# COMPACT_ATOMS: atom_id res chain seq x y z
N MET A 1 -33.96 1.39 -7.22
CA MET A 1 -32.70 2.12 -6.92
C MET A 1 -31.65 1.67 -7.93
N LEU A 2 -30.76 2.55 -8.39
CA LEU A 2 -29.69 2.21 -9.34
C LEU A 2 -28.34 2.30 -8.63
N MET A 3 -27.51 1.25 -8.72
CA MET A 3 -26.13 1.28 -8.21
C MET A 3 -25.13 1.24 -9.36
N LEU A 4 -24.08 2.05 -9.24
CA LEU A 4 -22.98 2.12 -10.19
C LEU A 4 -21.71 1.58 -9.52
N THR A 5 -21.06 0.59 -10.14
CA THR A 5 -19.79 0.04 -9.66
C THR A 5 -18.88 -0.31 -10.84
N GLY A 6 -17.60 0.04 -10.73
CA GLY A 6 -16.58 -0.29 -11.73
C GLY A 6 -16.05 -1.73 -11.59
N THR A 7 -16.28 -2.37 -10.45
CA THR A 7 -15.81 -3.74 -10.12
C THR A 7 -16.92 -4.47 -9.35
N PRO A 8 -17.96 -4.97 -10.02
CA PRO A 8 -19.16 -5.52 -9.36
C PRO A 8 -18.93 -6.78 -8.52
N ILE A 9 -17.76 -7.42 -8.64
CA ILE A 9 -17.42 -8.66 -7.95
C ILE A 9 -16.11 -8.43 -7.20
N GLN A 10 -16.16 -7.87 -5.98
CA GLN A 10 -14.99 -7.53 -5.16
C GLN A 10 -14.47 -8.70 -4.28
N ASN A 11 -14.69 -9.94 -4.74
CA ASN A 11 -14.14 -11.20 -4.22
C ASN A 11 -14.97 -11.96 -3.18
N ASN A 12 -16.20 -11.55 -2.86
CA ASN A 12 -17.10 -12.36 -2.03
C ASN A 12 -18.55 -12.35 -2.53
N LEU A 13 -19.13 -13.54 -2.69
CA LEU A 13 -20.56 -13.72 -3.00
C LEU A 13 -21.45 -13.10 -1.94
N LEU A 14 -21.01 -13.06 -0.68
CA LEU A 14 -21.74 -12.43 0.41
C LEU A 14 -21.88 -10.91 0.22
N GLU A 15 -20.81 -10.23 -0.24
CA GLU A 15 -20.83 -8.79 -0.51
C GLU A 15 -21.79 -8.45 -1.65
N LEU A 16 -21.79 -9.28 -2.69
CA LEU A 16 -22.72 -9.17 -3.80
C LEU A 16 -24.18 -9.38 -3.36
N MET A 17 -24.43 -10.32 -2.44
CA MET A 17 -25.76 -10.50 -1.86
C MET A 17 -26.19 -9.33 -0.98
N SER A 18 -25.28 -8.75 -0.19
CA SER A 18 -25.53 -7.52 0.55
C SER A 18 -25.91 -6.38 -0.39
N LEU A 19 -25.18 -6.20 -1.48
CA LEU A 19 -25.47 -5.21 -2.52
C LEU A 19 -26.87 -5.44 -3.15
N LEU A 20 -27.20 -6.67 -3.52
CA LEU A 20 -28.52 -6.98 -4.11
C LEU A 20 -29.68 -6.78 -3.12
N SER A 21 -29.50 -7.16 -1.86
CA SER A 21 -30.49 -6.93 -0.80
C SER A 21 -30.75 -5.44 -0.56
N PHE A 22 -29.75 -4.60 -0.77
CA PHE A 22 -29.88 -3.16 -0.66
C PHE A 22 -30.64 -2.56 -1.85
N VAL A 23 -30.43 -3.06 -3.07
CA VAL A 23 -31.10 -2.54 -4.28
C VAL A 23 -32.54 -3.00 -4.42
N MET A 24 -32.82 -4.25 -4.06
CA MET A 24 -34.12 -4.89 -4.21
C MET A 24 -34.47 -5.68 -2.94
N PRO A 25 -34.82 -4.99 -1.84
CA PRO A 25 -35.11 -5.63 -0.56
C PRO A 25 -36.29 -6.61 -0.67
N ASP A 26 -37.39 -6.24 -1.34
CA ASP A 26 -38.61 -7.07 -1.38
C ASP A 26 -38.42 -8.43 -2.09
N MET A 27 -37.50 -8.51 -3.05
CA MET A 27 -37.26 -9.74 -3.80
C MET A 27 -36.28 -10.70 -3.11
N PHE A 28 -35.37 -10.15 -2.31
CA PHE A 28 -34.27 -10.89 -1.69
C PHE A 28 -34.39 -11.04 -0.17
N ALA A 29 -35.18 -10.23 0.54
CA ALA A 29 -35.32 -10.26 2.01
C ALA A 29 -35.58 -11.68 2.56
N GLU A 30 -36.49 -12.43 1.93
CA GLU A 30 -36.86 -13.78 2.36
C GLU A 30 -35.89 -14.87 1.87
N ARG A 31 -35.12 -14.62 0.81
CA ARG A 31 -34.21 -15.60 0.20
C ARG A 31 -32.76 -15.44 0.65
N ILE A 32 -32.43 -14.36 1.38
CA ILE A 32 -31.07 -14.07 1.84
C ILE A 32 -30.53 -15.19 2.72
N GLU A 33 -31.32 -15.80 3.60
CA GLU A 33 -30.84 -16.90 4.45
C GLU A 33 -30.54 -18.16 3.64
N GLY A 34 -31.45 -18.56 2.73
CA GLY A 34 -31.21 -19.70 1.84
C GLY A 34 -30.02 -19.47 0.92
N ILE A 35 -29.85 -18.26 0.40
CA ILE A 35 -28.73 -17.90 -0.46
C ILE A 35 -27.42 -17.80 0.35
N LYS A 36 -27.45 -17.28 1.57
CA LYS A 36 -26.32 -17.32 2.51
C LYS A 36 -25.94 -18.74 2.88
N LEU A 37 -26.88 -19.68 2.99
CA LEU A 37 -26.56 -21.10 3.21
C LEU A 37 -25.95 -21.75 1.95
N LEU A 38 -26.41 -21.37 0.76
CA LEU A 38 -25.84 -21.84 -0.50
C LEU A 38 -24.40 -21.37 -0.72
N PHE A 39 -24.05 -20.17 -0.22
CA PHE A 39 -22.76 -19.49 -0.41
C PHE A 39 -21.91 -19.30 0.86
N GLY A 40 -22.39 -19.70 2.04
CA GLY A 40 -21.80 -19.39 3.35
C GLY A 40 -20.73 -20.37 3.83
N ASP A 41 -20.58 -21.52 3.17
CA ASP A 41 -19.60 -22.53 3.53
C ASP A 41 -18.33 -22.46 2.68
N ASN A 42 -17.53 -21.42 2.94
CA ASN A 42 -16.12 -21.37 2.52
C ASN A 42 -15.17 -21.95 3.59
N LYS A 43 -15.69 -22.80 4.51
CA LYS A 43 -14.90 -23.46 5.56
C LYS A 43 -14.49 -24.91 5.26
N VAL A 44 -14.61 -25.38 4.02
CA VAL A 44 -13.91 -26.61 3.61
C VAL A 44 -12.56 -26.22 3.01
N LYS A 45 -11.56 -26.11 3.89
CA LYS A 45 -10.13 -26.12 3.53
C LYS A 45 -9.75 -27.48 2.94
N GLN A 46 -10.12 -27.76 1.70
CA GLN A 46 -9.43 -28.75 0.88
C GLN A 46 -8.97 -28.11 -0.43
N ASN A 47 -7.70 -28.35 -0.75
CA ASN A 47 -6.88 -27.74 -1.80
C ASN A 47 -7.32 -28.08 -3.25
N LYS A 48 -8.60 -28.34 -3.51
CA LYS A 48 -9.13 -28.48 -4.85
C LYS A 48 -10.47 -27.75 -4.91
N GLU A 49 -10.56 -26.74 -5.76
CA GLU A 49 -11.87 -26.24 -6.22
C GLU A 49 -12.64 -27.43 -6.80
N THR A 50 -13.55 -27.99 -6.02
CA THR A 50 -14.38 -29.11 -6.48
C THR A 50 -15.26 -28.61 -7.63
N ALA A 51 -15.53 -29.44 -8.63
CA ALA A 51 -16.44 -29.11 -9.74
C ALA A 51 -17.78 -28.52 -9.23
N TYR A 52 -18.24 -28.99 -8.07
CA TYR A 52 -19.38 -28.48 -7.32
C TYR A 52 -19.31 -26.99 -6.94
N GLN A 53 -18.15 -26.50 -6.50
CA GLN A 53 -17.97 -25.08 -6.17
C GLN A 53 -18.02 -24.20 -7.43
N LYS A 54 -17.44 -24.68 -8.54
CA LYS A 54 -17.52 -24.00 -9.84
C LYS A 54 -18.94 -23.92 -10.36
N GLU A 55 -19.71 -25.00 -10.23
CA GLU A 55 -21.11 -25.06 -10.64
C GLU A 55 -21.99 -24.10 -9.84
N LYS A 56 -21.80 -24.01 -8.52
CA LYS A 56 -22.48 -23.01 -7.67
C LYS A 56 -22.17 -21.57 -8.08
N VAL A 57 -20.91 -21.26 -8.40
CA VAL A 57 -20.51 -19.92 -8.87
C VAL A 57 -21.15 -19.59 -10.21
N ILE A 58 -21.23 -20.55 -11.13
CA ILE A 58 -21.90 -20.37 -12.43
C ILE A 58 -23.40 -20.15 -12.25
N GLN A 59 -24.05 -20.92 -11.38
CA GLN A 59 -25.47 -20.75 -11.07
C GLN A 59 -25.75 -19.37 -10.45
N ALA A 60 -24.90 -18.92 -9.52
CA ALA A 60 -24.97 -17.57 -8.96
C ALA A 60 -24.86 -16.52 -10.07
N LYS A 61 -23.87 -16.64 -10.96
CA LYS A 61 -23.66 -15.70 -12.08
C LYS A 61 -24.90 -15.59 -12.99
N ARG A 62 -25.56 -16.72 -13.31
CA ARG A 62 -26.79 -16.74 -14.13
C ARG A 62 -27.96 -16.03 -13.46
N ILE A 63 -28.13 -16.21 -12.14
CA ILE A 63 -29.18 -15.51 -11.38
C ILE A 63 -28.92 -14.00 -11.37
N MET A 64 -27.66 -13.58 -11.37
CA MET A 64 -27.25 -12.17 -11.26
C MET A 64 -27.15 -11.44 -12.60
N GLU A 65 -26.94 -12.16 -13.69
CA GLU A 65 -26.83 -11.64 -15.06
C GLU A 65 -27.94 -10.64 -15.46
N PRO A 66 -29.24 -10.88 -15.20
CA PRO A 66 -30.28 -9.92 -15.56
C PRO A 66 -30.26 -8.63 -14.73
N PHE A 67 -29.59 -8.62 -13.58
CA PHE A 67 -29.53 -7.48 -12.67
C PHE A 67 -28.23 -6.67 -12.80
N VAL A 68 -27.24 -7.20 -13.52
CA VAL A 68 -25.92 -6.57 -13.68
C VAL A 68 -25.66 -6.31 -15.16
N LEU A 69 -25.79 -5.05 -15.57
CA LEU A 69 -25.30 -4.62 -16.88
C LEU A 69 -23.79 -4.37 -16.81
N ARG A 70 -23.00 -5.31 -17.34
CA ARG A 70 -21.54 -5.16 -17.47
C ARG A 70 -21.15 -5.17 -18.95
N ARG A 71 -20.46 -4.11 -19.40
CA ARG A 71 -19.81 -4.05 -20.72
C ARG A 71 -18.31 -3.94 -20.52
N VAL A 72 -17.51 -4.68 -21.28
CA VAL A 72 -16.05 -4.51 -21.26
C VAL A 72 -15.61 -3.56 -22.38
N LYS A 73 -14.43 -2.94 -22.22
CA LYS A 73 -13.90 -1.97 -23.19
C LYS A 73 -13.76 -2.57 -24.59
N THR A 74 -13.45 -3.86 -24.69
CA THR A 74 -13.37 -4.60 -25.95
C THR A 74 -14.72 -4.70 -26.67
N ASP A 75 -15.82 -4.87 -25.94
CA ASP A 75 -17.17 -5.02 -26.52
C ASP A 75 -17.69 -3.72 -27.12
N VAL A 76 -17.25 -2.57 -26.58
CA VAL A 76 -17.81 -1.25 -26.91
C VAL A 76 -16.87 -0.42 -27.78
N LEU A 77 -15.55 -0.54 -27.57
CA LEU A 77 -14.54 0.36 -28.14
C LEU A 77 -13.39 -0.40 -28.81
N GLY A 78 -13.59 -1.68 -29.16
CA GLY A 78 -12.54 -2.60 -29.62
C GLY A 78 -11.67 -2.08 -30.78
N ASN A 79 -12.22 -1.24 -31.66
CA ASN A 79 -11.49 -0.70 -32.83
C ASN A 79 -10.90 0.71 -32.61
N ILE A 80 -11.15 1.33 -31.45
CA ILE A 80 -10.77 2.74 -31.17
C ILE A 80 -9.66 2.80 -30.12
N LEU A 81 -9.61 1.83 -29.20
CA LEU A 81 -8.61 1.81 -28.13
C LEU A 81 -7.38 0.99 -28.54
N PRO A 82 -6.16 1.50 -28.30
CA PRO A 82 -4.95 0.73 -28.52
C PRO A 82 -4.86 -0.45 -27.55
N GLU A 83 -4.06 -1.45 -27.90
CA GLU A 83 -3.80 -2.61 -27.05
C GLU A 83 -3.16 -2.20 -25.71
N LYS A 84 -3.62 -2.83 -24.63
CA LYS A 84 -3.03 -2.67 -23.30
C LYS A 84 -1.95 -3.74 -23.12
N TYR A 85 -0.70 -3.32 -22.97
CA TYR A 85 0.41 -4.18 -22.58
C TYR A 85 0.60 -4.17 -21.05
N GLU A 86 0.93 -5.33 -20.50
CA GLU A 86 1.22 -5.49 -19.07
C GLU A 86 2.53 -6.25 -18.91
N HIS A 87 3.48 -5.63 -18.22
CA HIS A 87 4.80 -6.19 -17.99
C HIS A 87 5.05 -6.24 -16.48
N CYS A 88 5.44 -7.42 -15.98
CA CYS A 88 5.93 -7.57 -14.62
C CYS A 88 7.46 -7.48 -14.66
N VAL A 89 8.04 -6.61 -13.83
CA VAL A 89 9.48 -6.38 -13.77
C VAL A 89 9.98 -6.72 -12.37
N GLU A 90 10.91 -7.68 -12.32
CA GLU A 90 11.64 -7.99 -11.10
C GLU A 90 12.77 -6.98 -10.91
N CYS A 91 12.84 -6.36 -9.73
CA CYS A 91 13.85 -5.36 -9.41
C CYS A 91 14.89 -5.96 -8.46
N ASP A 92 16.17 -5.71 -8.74
CA ASP A 92 17.25 -6.09 -7.84
C ASP A 92 17.18 -5.30 -6.53
N VAL A 93 17.32 -6.00 -5.41
CA VAL A 93 17.26 -5.39 -4.07
C VAL A 93 18.68 -4.97 -3.63
N PRO A 94 18.95 -3.67 -3.41
CA PRO A 94 20.23 -3.15 -2.91
C PRO A 94 20.62 -3.78 -1.58
N SER A 95 21.93 -3.79 -1.28
CA SER A 95 22.47 -4.47 -0.10
C SER A 95 21.87 -3.96 1.22
N ARG A 96 21.66 -2.65 1.36
CA ARG A 96 21.08 -2.06 2.57
C ARG A 96 19.59 -2.37 2.69
N GLN A 97 18.81 -2.25 1.60
CA GLN A 97 17.40 -2.67 1.59
C GLN A 97 17.24 -4.16 1.92
N ARG A 98 18.13 -5.02 1.39
CA ARG A 98 18.13 -6.46 1.68
C ARG A 98 18.37 -6.76 3.15
N LYS A 99 19.36 -6.10 3.78
CA LYS A 99 19.62 -6.25 5.23
C LYS A 99 18.39 -5.91 6.07
N VAL A 100 17.69 -4.82 5.75
CA VAL A 100 16.45 -4.43 6.45
C VAL A 100 15.37 -5.47 6.25
N TYR A 101 15.16 -5.91 5.00
CA TYR A 101 14.15 -6.91 4.67
C TYR A 101 14.41 -8.24 5.39
N ASP A 102 15.64 -8.75 5.36
CA ASP A 102 16.02 -10.00 5.99
C ASP A 102 15.85 -9.95 7.52
N LYS A 103 16.17 -8.81 8.15
CA LYS A 103 15.93 -8.58 9.59
C LYS A 103 14.43 -8.63 9.92
N THR A 104 13.60 -7.92 9.17
CA THR A 104 12.13 -7.94 9.34
C THR A 104 11.57 -9.34 9.08
N PHE A 105 12.10 -10.05 8.09
CA PHE A 105 11.67 -11.41 7.74
C PHE A 105 12.05 -12.42 8.83
N ALA A 106 13.23 -12.31 9.44
CA ALA A 106 13.62 -13.14 10.56
C ALA A 106 12.66 -12.96 11.76
N SER A 107 12.30 -11.71 12.07
CA SER A 107 11.30 -11.41 13.11
C SER A 107 9.92 -12.02 12.77
N PHE A 108 9.49 -11.91 11.51
CA PHE A 108 8.28 -12.56 11.03
C PHE A 108 8.31 -14.08 11.23
N SER A 109 9.41 -14.73 10.81
CA SER A 109 9.58 -16.17 10.94
C SER A 109 9.46 -16.62 12.39
N GLN A 110 10.05 -15.87 13.34
CA GLN A 110 9.95 -16.15 14.77
C GLN A 110 8.50 -16.08 15.27
N ILE A 111 7.75 -15.04 14.87
CA ILE A 111 6.34 -14.85 15.25
C ILE A 111 5.44 -15.95 14.65
N VAL A 112 5.78 -16.42 13.45
CA VAL A 112 5.07 -17.54 12.83
C VAL A 112 5.33 -18.84 13.59
N HIS A 113 6.58 -19.10 13.96
CA HIS A 113 6.93 -20.29 14.73
C HIS A 113 6.40 -20.27 16.17
N SER A 114 6.23 -19.11 16.79
CA SER A 114 5.65 -18.99 18.14
C SER A 114 4.13 -19.19 18.20
N GLY A 115 3.45 -19.33 17.04
CA GLY A 115 1.99 -19.49 16.97
C GLY A 115 1.20 -18.19 17.14
N GLU A 116 1.87 -17.05 17.32
CA GLU A 116 1.26 -15.72 17.48
C GLU A 116 0.95 -15.02 16.14
N ALA A 117 1.18 -15.72 15.02
CA ALA A 117 1.01 -15.21 13.65
C ALA A 117 -0.33 -14.50 13.41
N ARG A 118 -1.40 -14.98 14.04
CA ARG A 118 -2.76 -14.46 13.81
C ARG A 118 -2.98 -13.06 14.40
N LEU A 119 -2.29 -12.72 15.49
CA LEU A 119 -2.43 -11.42 16.17
C LEU A 119 -1.32 -10.45 15.76
N LYS A 120 -0.07 -10.91 15.71
CA LYS A 120 1.10 -10.04 15.42
C LYS A 120 1.61 -10.13 13.98
N GLY A 121 1.31 -11.22 13.26
CA GLY A 121 1.83 -11.46 11.91
C GLY A 121 1.32 -10.45 10.87
N ALA A 122 0.10 -9.91 11.03
CA ALA A 122 -0.44 -8.89 10.13
C ALA A 122 0.39 -7.59 10.17
N GLY A 123 0.84 -7.16 11.36
CA GLY A 123 1.69 -5.97 11.51
C GLY A 123 3.04 -6.15 10.80
N VAL A 124 3.67 -7.30 11.01
CA VAL A 124 4.97 -7.58 10.38
C VAL A 124 4.87 -7.75 8.86
N LEU A 125 3.76 -8.28 8.34
CA LEU A 125 3.53 -8.30 6.88
C LEU A 125 3.45 -6.88 6.30
N VAL A 126 2.87 -5.93 7.04
CA VAL A 126 2.86 -4.51 6.63
C VAL A 126 4.28 -3.95 6.63
N GLU A 127 5.09 -4.28 7.64
CA GLU A 127 6.51 -3.89 7.67
C GLU A 127 7.31 -4.51 6.53
N LEU A 128 7.13 -5.79 6.21
CA LEU A 128 7.79 -6.43 5.06
C LEU A 128 7.43 -5.73 3.74
N ARG A 129 6.17 -5.32 3.57
CA ARG A 129 5.74 -4.54 2.41
C ARG A 129 6.40 -3.16 2.36
N LYS A 130 6.57 -2.50 3.52
CA LYS A 130 7.33 -1.24 3.62
C LYS A 130 8.80 -1.45 3.25
N ALA A 131 9.46 -2.46 3.82
CA ALA A 131 10.85 -2.82 3.52
C ALA A 131 11.06 -3.10 2.02
N ALA A 132 10.12 -3.82 1.38
CA ALA A 132 10.15 -4.13 -0.04
C ALA A 132 9.93 -2.89 -0.94
N ASN A 133 9.26 -1.85 -0.44
CA ASN A 133 9.07 -0.60 -1.16
C ASN A 133 10.29 0.32 -1.02
N HIS A 134 10.74 0.56 0.21
CA HIS A 134 11.86 1.44 0.49
C HIS A 134 12.43 1.21 1.89
N SER A 135 13.76 1.22 2.03
CA SER A 135 14.44 1.02 3.32
C SER A 135 14.06 2.07 4.36
N LEU A 136 13.93 3.33 3.93
CA LEU A 136 13.58 4.47 4.79
C LEU A 136 12.15 4.47 5.37
N LEU A 137 11.28 3.56 4.96
CA LEU A 137 9.94 3.42 5.56
C LEU A 137 9.96 2.66 6.89
N ILE A 138 11.13 2.17 7.29
CA ILE A 138 11.39 1.48 8.55
C ILE A 138 12.57 2.18 9.21
N ARG A 139 12.55 2.27 10.54
CA ARG A 139 13.66 2.81 11.32
C ARG A 139 14.86 1.85 11.27
N ASN A 140 15.96 2.27 10.67
CA ASN A 140 17.19 1.49 10.56
C ASN A 140 18.46 2.33 10.55
N TYR A 141 18.42 3.56 10.04
CA TYR A 141 19.52 4.51 10.08
C TYR A 141 19.60 5.21 11.44
N TYR A 142 18.47 5.68 11.97
CA TYR A 142 18.42 6.40 13.24
C TYR A 142 18.34 5.41 14.42
N THR A 143 19.44 5.27 15.15
CA THR A 143 19.53 4.43 16.34
C THR A 143 18.91 5.11 17.56
N ASP A 144 18.60 4.34 18.61
CA ASP A 144 18.06 4.90 19.86
C ASP A 144 19.04 5.91 20.52
N ASP A 145 20.35 5.70 20.38
CA ASP A 145 21.35 6.65 20.86
C ASP A 145 21.27 7.98 20.10
N MET A 146 21.12 7.93 18.77
CA MET A 146 20.92 9.14 17.96
C MET A 146 19.61 9.84 18.33
N LEU A 147 18.52 9.09 18.50
CA LEU A 147 17.24 9.67 18.92
C LEU A 147 17.32 10.34 20.30
N SER A 148 18.06 9.75 21.23
CA SER A 148 18.28 10.33 22.56
C SER A 148 19.01 11.67 22.47
N GLU A 149 20.05 11.75 21.63
CA GLU A 149 20.77 13.01 21.39
C GLU A 149 19.89 14.05 20.67
N MET A 150 19.11 13.60 19.67
CA MET A 150 18.16 14.42 18.94
C MET A 150 17.10 15.01 19.87
N ALA A 151 16.48 14.20 20.73
CA ALA A 151 15.46 14.65 21.67
C ALA A 151 16.03 15.69 22.66
N GLN A 152 17.25 15.48 23.16
CA GLN A 152 17.91 16.46 24.02
C GLN A 152 18.20 17.78 23.29
N LYS A 153 18.68 17.73 22.04
CA LYS A 153 18.93 18.92 21.23
C LYS A 153 17.64 19.65 20.88
N TYR A 154 16.57 18.91 20.58
CA TYR A 154 15.25 19.44 20.27
C TYR A 154 14.67 20.25 21.44
N CYS A 155 14.60 19.66 22.65
CA CYS A 155 14.07 20.34 23.84
C CYS A 155 14.94 21.50 24.35
N LYS A 156 16.23 21.52 24.01
CA LYS A 156 17.13 22.64 24.36
C LYS A 156 16.93 23.86 23.47
N ASP A 157 16.32 23.69 22.30
CA ASP A 157 16.03 24.81 21.40
C ASP A 157 15.00 25.76 22.03
N THR A 158 15.17 27.06 21.79
CA THR A 158 14.27 28.07 22.34
C THR A 158 12.82 27.91 21.89
N SER A 159 12.60 27.26 20.75
CA SER A 159 11.29 27.06 20.13
C SER A 159 10.49 25.94 20.78
N HIS A 160 11.14 25.03 21.53
CA HIS A 160 10.55 23.79 22.05
C HIS A 160 10.77 23.60 23.55
N ARG A 161 10.90 24.70 24.31
CA ARG A 161 11.25 24.67 25.74
C ARG A 161 10.21 23.97 26.63
N ASP A 162 8.96 23.91 26.18
CA ASP A 162 7.88 23.25 26.91
C ASP A 162 7.83 21.73 26.63
N SER A 163 8.68 21.23 25.73
CA SER A 163 8.73 19.81 25.37
C SER A 163 9.60 19.02 26.35
N GLU A 164 9.11 17.84 26.76
CA GLU A 164 9.86 16.92 27.61
C GLU A 164 10.70 15.94 26.79
N VAL A 165 11.97 15.76 27.18
CA VAL A 165 12.93 14.92 26.44
C VAL A 165 12.43 13.47 26.28
N ASN A 166 11.84 12.89 27.32
CA ASN A 166 11.35 11.52 27.29
C ASN A 166 10.18 11.36 26.31
N LEU A 167 9.23 12.30 26.31
CA LEU A 167 8.08 12.27 25.39
C LEU A 167 8.54 12.44 23.94
N VAL A 168 9.44 13.39 23.68
CA VAL A 168 10.01 13.60 22.33
C VAL A 168 10.77 12.36 21.85
N PHE A 169 11.52 11.71 22.74
CA PHE A 169 12.22 10.47 22.42
C PHE A 169 11.24 9.34 22.06
N GLU A 170 10.20 9.13 22.88
CA GLU A 170 9.16 8.13 22.62
C GLU A 170 8.44 8.38 21.28
N ASP A 171 8.12 9.64 20.99
CA ASP A 171 7.52 10.05 19.71
C ASP A 171 8.46 9.74 18.52
N MET A 172 9.76 10.01 18.66
CA MET A 172 10.74 9.69 17.62
C MET A 172 10.91 8.18 17.40
N GLN A 173 10.73 7.35 18.43
CA GLN A 173 10.92 5.90 18.31
C GLN A 173 9.90 5.22 17.39
N VAL A 174 8.70 5.81 17.26
CA VAL A 174 7.63 5.29 16.39
C VAL A 174 7.71 5.81 14.95
N MET A 175 8.61 6.76 14.68
CA MET A 175 8.81 7.34 13.35
C MET A 175 9.72 6.46 12.46
N SER A 176 9.47 6.50 11.15
CA SER A 176 10.36 5.93 10.14
C SER A 176 11.60 6.80 9.90
N ASP A 177 12.66 6.22 9.31
CA ASP A 177 13.86 6.98 8.95
C ASP A 177 13.55 8.19 8.06
N PHE A 178 12.57 8.05 7.16
CA PHE A 178 12.17 9.15 6.28
C PHE A 178 11.47 10.29 7.04
N GLU A 179 10.61 9.97 7.99
CA GLU A 179 9.94 10.99 8.83
C GLU A 179 10.93 11.70 9.74
N LEU A 180 11.86 10.96 10.34
CA LEU A 180 12.95 11.52 11.14
C LEU A 180 13.84 12.43 10.28
N SER A 181 14.16 12.02 9.05
CA SER A 181 14.88 12.86 8.10
C SER A 181 14.14 14.16 7.80
N ARG A 182 12.81 14.13 7.65
CA ARG A 182 12.02 15.34 7.43
C ARG A 182 12.03 16.26 8.65
N LEU A 183 11.92 15.69 9.85
CA LEU A 183 12.04 16.44 11.09
C LEU A 183 13.40 17.15 11.18
N CYS A 184 14.50 16.46 10.86
CA CYS A 184 15.83 17.08 10.85
C CYS A 184 15.97 18.22 9.82
N LEU A 185 15.23 18.18 8.71
CA LEU A 185 15.21 19.25 7.71
C LEU A 185 14.38 20.45 8.15
N GLN A 186 13.33 20.23 8.94
CA GLN A 186 12.45 21.30 9.46
C GLN A 186 13.08 22.01 10.65
N GLU A 187 13.77 21.26 11.51
CA GLU A 187 14.29 21.74 12.78
C GLU A 187 15.77 22.10 12.69
N ARG A 188 16.07 23.39 12.87
CA ARG A 188 17.44 23.92 12.75
C ARG A 188 18.41 23.30 13.77
N CYS A 189 17.90 22.93 14.95
CA CYS A 189 18.68 22.31 16.02
C CYS A 189 19.11 20.86 15.69
N LEU A 190 18.49 20.21 14.70
CA LEU A 190 18.74 18.83 14.30
C LEU A 190 19.55 18.70 13.00
N LYS A 191 20.14 19.80 12.51
CA LYS A 191 20.93 19.82 11.27
C LYS A 191 22.08 18.79 11.20
N ASP A 192 22.63 18.42 12.35
CA ASP A 192 23.75 17.48 12.43
C ASP A 192 23.32 16.03 12.10
N PHE A 193 22.00 15.75 12.11
CA PHE A 193 21.42 14.44 11.88
C PHE A 193 20.75 14.31 10.52
N HIS A 194 21.17 15.11 9.53
CA HIS A 194 20.62 14.99 8.17
C HIS A 194 20.95 13.65 7.55
N LEU A 195 19.92 13.00 7.00
CA LEU A 195 20.06 11.78 6.23
C LEU A 195 20.82 12.09 4.92
N PRO A 196 21.84 11.30 4.55
CA PRO A 196 22.49 11.42 3.25
C PRO A 196 21.48 11.25 2.11
N HIS A 197 21.50 12.18 1.14
CA HIS A 197 20.54 12.22 0.04
C HIS A 197 20.57 10.93 -0.81
N GLU A 198 21.74 10.31 -0.96
CA GLU A 198 21.94 9.06 -1.69
C GLU A 198 21.05 7.91 -1.17
N LEU A 199 20.68 7.94 0.12
CA LEU A 199 19.83 6.91 0.71
C LEU A 199 18.37 6.97 0.25
N ILE A 200 17.93 8.09 -0.33
CA ILE A 200 16.61 8.21 -0.97
C ILE A 200 16.57 7.39 -2.27
N MET A 201 17.72 7.21 -2.93
CA MET A 201 17.83 6.43 -4.16
C MET A 201 18.08 4.94 -3.89
N ASP A 202 18.41 4.59 -2.63
CA ASP A 202 18.77 3.24 -2.20
C ASP A 202 17.54 2.32 -2.03
N SER A 203 16.83 2.10 -3.13
CA SER A 203 15.76 1.13 -3.28
C SER A 203 15.75 0.56 -4.69
N GLY A 204 15.57 -0.76 -4.81
CA GLY A 204 15.56 -1.44 -6.11
C GLY A 204 14.53 -0.87 -7.08
N LYS A 205 13.36 -0.48 -6.55
CA LYS A 205 12.28 0.13 -7.33
C LYS A 205 12.64 1.53 -7.80
N PHE A 206 13.33 2.31 -6.96
CA PHE A 206 13.73 3.68 -7.29
C PHE A 206 14.89 3.68 -8.30
N LEU A 207 15.85 2.76 -8.16
CA LEU A 207 16.90 2.54 -9.16
C LEU A 207 16.32 2.15 -10.52
N TYR A 208 15.36 1.22 -10.54
CA TYR A 208 14.67 0.86 -11.77
C TYR A 208 13.93 2.06 -12.37
N LEU A 209 13.16 2.78 -11.54
CA LEU A 209 12.43 3.97 -11.95
C LEU A 209 13.37 5.02 -12.56
N ASP A 210 14.56 5.21 -11.97
CA ASP A 210 15.59 6.12 -12.46
C ASP A 210 16.13 5.76 -13.84
N SER A 211 16.17 4.46 -14.16
CA SER A 211 16.60 3.99 -15.48
C SER A 211 15.55 4.14 -16.58
N VAL A 212 14.27 4.27 -16.21
CA VAL A 212 13.12 4.22 -17.14
C VAL A 212 12.47 5.59 -17.33
N LEU A 213 12.26 6.36 -16.27
CA LEU A 213 11.57 7.66 -16.35
C LEU A 213 12.21 8.64 -17.34
N PRO A 214 13.55 8.79 -17.43
CA PRO A 214 14.16 9.70 -18.40
C PRO A 214 13.83 9.32 -19.85
N LYS A 215 13.91 8.03 -20.17
CA LYS A 215 13.60 7.50 -21.52
C LYS A 215 12.15 7.74 -21.91
N MET A 216 11.23 7.53 -20.97
CA MET A 216 9.80 7.79 -21.18
C MET A 216 9.52 9.29 -21.35
N LYS A 217 10.21 10.14 -20.58
CA LYS A 217 10.10 11.60 -20.70
C LYS A 217 10.61 12.10 -22.05
N GLU A 218 11.75 11.61 -22.53
CA GLU A 218 12.30 11.96 -23.85
C GLU A 218 11.36 11.57 -24.99
N LYS A 219 10.66 10.44 -24.86
CA LYS A 219 9.62 10.01 -25.80
C LYS A 219 8.32 10.82 -25.72
N GLY A 220 8.13 11.61 -24.65
CA GLY A 220 6.92 12.40 -24.41
C GLY A 220 5.78 11.61 -23.76
N ASP A 221 6.06 10.44 -23.20
CA ASP A 221 5.05 9.62 -22.52
C ASP A 221 4.63 10.28 -21.19
N ARG A 222 3.34 10.20 -20.85
CA ARG A 222 2.79 10.62 -19.55
C ARG A 222 2.61 9.40 -18.66
N ILE A 223 3.07 9.51 -17.42
CA ILE A 223 3.22 8.38 -16.51
C ILE A 223 2.33 8.58 -15.30
N LEU A 224 1.61 7.53 -14.92
CA LEU A 224 0.83 7.46 -13.69
C LEU A 224 1.46 6.42 -12.77
N LEU A 225 1.88 6.85 -11.58
CA LEU A 225 2.45 5.99 -10.55
C LEU A 225 1.41 5.79 -9.44
N PHE A 226 1.13 4.52 -9.12
CA PHE A 226 0.21 4.15 -8.06
C PHE A 226 0.97 3.51 -6.91
N ASN A 227 0.60 3.84 -5.68
CA ASN A 227 1.13 3.20 -4.50
C ASN A 227 0.06 3.14 -3.41
N GLN A 228 0.11 2.07 -2.61
CA GLN A 228 -0.81 1.87 -1.49
C GLN A 228 -0.45 2.77 -0.29
N PHE A 229 0.83 3.10 -0.12
CA PHE A 229 1.31 3.84 1.05
C PHE A 229 1.62 5.28 0.69
N VAL A 230 0.92 6.21 1.34
CA VAL A 230 1.16 7.66 1.23
C VAL A 230 2.62 8.01 1.56
N MET A 231 3.18 7.38 2.60
CA MET A 231 4.58 7.55 2.99
C MET A 231 5.58 7.25 1.86
N THR A 232 5.27 6.27 0.99
CA THR A 232 6.13 5.98 -0.18
C THR A 232 6.01 7.05 -1.26
N MET A 233 4.84 7.71 -1.36
CA MET A 233 4.66 8.86 -2.24
C MET A 233 5.44 10.08 -1.75
N ASP A 234 5.60 10.26 -0.44
CA ASP A 234 6.45 11.33 0.10
C ASP A 234 7.93 11.14 -0.31
N ILE A 235 8.44 9.89 -0.30
CA ILE A 235 9.80 9.58 -0.78
C ILE A 235 9.90 9.81 -2.30
N LEU A 236 8.89 9.37 -3.05
CA LEU A 236 8.81 9.56 -4.49
C LEU A 236 8.80 11.05 -4.86
N GLU A 237 8.13 11.88 -4.07
CA GLU A 237 8.11 13.33 -4.25
C GLU A 237 9.51 13.95 -4.16
N VAL A 238 10.28 13.60 -3.13
CA VAL A 238 11.68 14.04 -3.00
C VAL A 238 12.53 13.54 -4.17
N TYR A 239 12.33 12.29 -4.60
CA TYR A 239 12.99 11.72 -5.77
C TYR A 239 12.70 12.53 -7.05
N LEU A 240 11.42 12.81 -7.33
CA LEU A 240 10.99 13.54 -8.53
C LEU A 240 11.51 14.98 -8.53
N GLN A 241 11.50 15.64 -7.37
CA GLN A 241 12.08 16.97 -7.20
C GLN A 241 13.58 16.99 -7.48
N THR A 242 14.32 16.03 -6.91
CA THR A 242 15.77 15.91 -7.13
C THR A 242 16.11 15.75 -8.62
N ARG A 243 15.31 14.94 -9.34
CA ARG A 243 15.49 14.72 -10.78
C ARG A 243 14.87 15.80 -11.67
N GLY A 244 14.27 16.84 -11.10
CA GLY A 244 13.63 17.93 -11.85
C GLY A 244 12.42 17.48 -12.68
N HIS A 245 11.70 16.45 -12.23
CA HIS A 245 10.45 16.00 -12.85
C HIS A 245 9.27 16.81 -12.32
N LYS A 246 8.44 17.34 -13.22
CA LYS A 246 7.16 17.94 -12.85
C LYS A 246 6.16 16.83 -12.56
N TYR A 247 5.43 16.95 -11.46
CA TYR A 247 4.43 15.97 -11.05
C TYR A 247 3.20 16.64 -10.46
N LEU A 248 2.11 15.89 -10.41
CA LEU A 248 0.91 16.19 -9.63
C LEU A 248 0.68 15.01 -8.69
N ARG A 249 0.37 15.31 -7.42
CA ARG A 249 0.07 14.32 -6.40
C ARG A 249 -1.41 14.36 -6.05
N LEU A 250 -2.04 13.20 -6.01
CA LEU A 250 -3.41 13.00 -5.55
C LEU A 250 -3.41 11.93 -4.47
N ASP A 251 -3.81 12.31 -3.26
CA ASP A 251 -4.02 11.40 -2.14
C ASP A 251 -5.29 11.79 -1.37
N GLY A 252 -5.64 11.00 -0.36
CA GLY A 252 -6.89 11.17 0.41
C GLY A 252 -6.96 12.46 1.25
N SER A 253 -5.90 13.27 1.31
CA SER A 253 -5.86 14.53 2.06
C SER A 253 -6.18 15.76 1.20
N VAL A 254 -6.25 15.60 -0.13
CA VAL A 254 -6.57 16.70 -1.04
C VAL A 254 -8.03 17.12 -0.84
N SER A 255 -8.23 18.30 -0.25
CA SER A 255 -9.57 18.88 -0.05
C SER A 255 -10.24 19.15 -1.39
N THR A 256 -11.42 18.55 -1.60
CA THR A 256 -12.30 18.93 -2.70
C THR A 256 -13.04 20.21 -2.29
N GLN A 257 -12.54 21.36 -2.74
CA GLN A 257 -13.35 22.58 -2.84
C GLN A 257 -14.20 22.53 -4.10
#